data_AF-A0A1X0P862-F1
#
_entry.id   AF-A0A1X0P862-F1
#
_cell.length_a   1.000
_cell.length_b   1.000
_cell.length_c   1.000
_cell.angle_alpha   90.00
_cell.angle_beta   90.00
_cell.angle_gamma   90.00
#
_symmetry.space_group_name_H-M   'P 1'
#
loop_
_entity.id
_entity.type
_entity.pdbx_description
1 polymer ?
#
loop_
_entity_poly.entity_id
_entity_poly.type
_entity_poly.pdbx_seq_one_letter_code
_entity_poly.pdbx_strand_id
1 'polypeptide(L)'
;MSMLSCRVLCLLAIVLCYVGVTHADPASGGKLEFVKEAQEKATETLKLKAECEEATKEATAAAHAAQLFAEETKANLEKIAADPKEVEKTKIEGLKFIENAKKAAEKAKKVRDETITSKDDTESKAFFAKMLAGVTDQQPEIAAAMKAADAAQDAITNANDAIDVANVHANNVESVLRKLDDAVAAAEKKKEEKQVETQAQQQTNETSLGEQQGHTEGNKTEQTQEAQSSSSSSHSSDAPDVRETSAIPLPTNATITNGITQNDGSSSPALLRVPLLLLLLSVLGCMAVC
;
A
#
# COMPACT_ATOMS: atom_id res chain seq x y z
N MET A 1 -72.80 -28.72 47.61
CA MET A 1 -72.52 -28.28 46.23
C MET A 1 -72.81 -26.78 46.12
N SER A 2 -71.83 -25.93 46.44
CA SER A 2 -71.93 -24.48 46.18
C SER A 2 -71.36 -24.19 44.79
N MET A 3 -72.20 -24.21 43.76
CA MET A 3 -71.79 -23.91 42.38
C MET A 3 -71.75 -22.40 42.06
N LEU A 4 -72.06 -21.52 43.03
CA LEU A 4 -72.14 -20.08 42.78
C LEU A 4 -70.79 -19.35 42.77
N SER A 5 -69.78 -19.81 43.52
CA SER A 5 -68.49 -19.12 43.62
C SER A 5 -67.63 -19.25 42.34
N CYS A 6 -67.80 -20.32 41.57
CA CYS A 6 -67.02 -20.56 40.36
C CYS A 6 -67.41 -19.62 39.19
N ARG A 7 -68.70 -19.26 39.09
CA ARG A 7 -69.19 -18.38 38.00
C ARG A 7 -68.76 -16.92 38.18
N VAL A 8 -68.68 -16.44 39.42
CA VAL A 8 -68.28 -15.06 39.72
C VAL A 8 -66.78 -14.85 39.48
N LEU A 9 -65.94 -15.84 39.79
CA LEU A 9 -64.50 -15.78 39.53
C LEU A 9 -64.17 -15.85 38.02
N CYS A 10 -64.89 -16.65 37.24
CA CYS A 10 -64.70 -16.69 35.79
C CYS A 10 -65.06 -15.37 35.10
N LEU A 11 -66.13 -14.69 35.54
CA LEU A 11 -66.50 -13.39 34.98
C LEU A 11 -65.50 -12.29 35.37
N LEU A 12 -64.96 -12.31 36.59
CA LEU A 12 -63.89 -11.39 37.01
C LEU A 12 -62.59 -11.59 36.22
N ALA A 13 -62.22 -12.84 35.91
CA ALA A 13 -61.06 -13.14 35.08
C ALA A 13 -61.22 -12.64 33.63
N ILE A 14 -62.43 -12.76 33.07
CA ILE A 14 -62.75 -12.23 31.75
C ILE A 14 -62.68 -10.70 31.77
N VAL A 15 -63.27 -10.02 32.76
CA VAL A 15 -63.22 -8.55 32.86
C VAL A 15 -61.78 -8.05 33.07
N LEU A 16 -60.96 -8.72 33.87
CA LEU A 16 -59.53 -8.38 34.02
C LEU A 16 -58.74 -8.64 32.73
N CYS A 17 -59.09 -9.66 31.93
CA CYS A 17 -58.52 -9.86 30.59
C CYS A 17 -58.96 -8.77 29.59
N TYR A 18 -60.17 -8.23 29.70
CA TYR A 18 -60.65 -7.17 28.79
C TYR A 18 -60.15 -5.77 29.16
N VAL A 19 -59.82 -5.50 30.43
CA VAL A 19 -59.31 -4.20 30.89
C VAL A 19 -57.77 -4.16 30.91
N GLY A 20 -57.08 -5.31 30.90
CA GLY A 20 -55.62 -5.42 30.88
C GLY A 20 -54.95 -5.38 29.50
N VAL A 21 -55.71 -5.44 28.40
CA VAL A 21 -55.18 -5.25 27.04
C VAL A 21 -55.25 -3.77 26.65
N THR A 22 -54.69 -2.90 27.49
CA THR A 22 -54.10 -1.68 26.94
C THR A 22 -52.96 -2.17 26.06
N HIS A 23 -53.15 -2.11 24.74
CA HIS A 23 -52.10 -2.37 23.76
C HIS A 23 -50.82 -1.67 24.25
N ALA A 24 -49.87 -2.45 24.78
CA ALA A 24 -48.54 -1.95 25.02
C ALA A 24 -48.06 -1.51 23.65
N ASP A 25 -48.08 -0.20 23.42
CA ASP A 25 -47.64 0.42 22.18
C ASP A 25 -46.27 -0.21 21.92
N PRO A 26 -46.15 -1.09 20.91
CA PRO A 26 -45.01 -1.98 20.78
C PRO A 26 -43.80 -1.07 20.74
N ALA A 27 -42.92 -1.17 21.74
CA ALA A 27 -41.83 -0.23 22.01
C ALA A 27 -41.06 0.10 20.71
N SER A 28 -41.56 1.09 19.99
CA SER A 28 -41.15 1.40 18.61
C SER A 28 -39.95 2.32 18.62
N GLY A 29 -39.65 2.92 19.78
CA GLY A 29 -38.50 3.79 20.01
C GLY A 29 -37.15 3.10 19.78
N GLY A 30 -37.02 1.82 20.12
CA GLY A 30 -35.73 1.12 19.99
C GLY A 30 -35.24 0.97 18.54
N LYS A 31 -36.15 0.88 17.56
CA LYS A 31 -35.76 0.72 16.15
C LYS A 31 -35.16 2.00 15.56
N LEU A 32 -35.71 3.15 15.93
CA LEU A 32 -35.24 4.45 15.46
C LEU A 32 -33.84 4.79 15.99
N GLU A 33 -33.50 4.31 17.20
CA GLU A 33 -32.20 4.55 17.82
C GLU A 33 -31.05 3.90 17.03
N PHE A 34 -31.19 2.64 16.59
CA PHE A 34 -30.15 1.97 15.80
C PHE A 34 -29.94 2.58 14.41
N VAL A 35 -31.00 3.06 13.78
CA VAL A 35 -30.90 3.74 12.47
C VAL A 35 -30.12 5.05 12.64
N LYS A 36 -30.40 5.79 13.71
CA LYS A 36 -29.67 7.01 14.05
C LYS A 36 -28.19 6.74 14.35
N GLU A 37 -27.89 5.71 15.13
CA GLU A 37 -26.50 5.29 15.39
C GLU A 37 -25.77 4.94 14.10
N ALA A 38 -26.40 4.18 13.19
CA ALA A 38 -25.81 3.84 11.90
C ALA A 38 -25.53 5.08 11.04
N GLN A 39 -26.42 6.08 11.07
CA GLN A 39 -26.24 7.35 10.34
C GLN A 39 -25.11 8.21 10.91
N GLU A 40 -25.02 8.30 12.24
CA GLU A 40 -23.92 9.01 12.92
C GLU A 40 -22.57 8.37 12.56
N LYS A 41 -22.50 7.03 12.58
CA LYS A 41 -21.31 6.28 12.21
C LYS A 41 -20.94 6.35 10.73
N ALA A 42 -21.93 6.38 9.85
CA ALA A 42 -21.70 6.65 8.43
C ALA A 42 -21.02 8.01 8.20
N THR A 43 -21.44 9.03 8.95
CA THR A 43 -20.86 10.39 8.85
C THR A 43 -19.41 10.42 9.35
N GLU A 44 -19.13 9.76 10.47
CA GLU A 44 -17.77 9.59 11.00
C GLU A 44 -16.86 8.85 10.00
N THR A 45 -17.35 7.75 9.44
CA THR A 45 -16.64 6.94 8.44
C THR A 45 -16.31 7.74 7.18
N LEU A 46 -17.26 8.54 6.67
CA LEU A 46 -17.01 9.38 5.50
C LEU A 46 -15.96 10.47 5.76
N LYS A 47 -15.89 10.99 6.99
CA LYS A 47 -14.83 11.93 7.38
C LYS A 47 -13.47 11.24 7.40
N LEU A 48 -13.37 10.09 8.06
CA LEU A 48 -12.12 9.30 8.12
C LEU A 48 -11.68 8.82 6.73
N LYS A 49 -12.62 8.45 5.85
CA LYS A 49 -12.35 8.18 4.43
C LYS A 49 -11.62 9.35 3.76
N ALA A 50 -12.10 10.58 3.93
CA ALA A 50 -11.48 11.75 3.32
C ALA A 50 -10.06 12.00 3.86
N GLU A 51 -9.87 11.85 5.17
CA GLU A 51 -8.55 11.93 5.81
C GLU A 51 -7.60 10.83 5.29
N CYS A 52 -8.12 9.61 5.08
CA CYS A 52 -7.38 8.48 4.53
C CYS A 52 -6.95 8.74 3.09
N GLU A 53 -7.83 9.30 2.25
CA GLU A 53 -7.52 9.70 0.87
C GLU A 53 -6.45 10.80 0.80
N GLU A 54 -6.47 11.76 1.74
CA GLU A 54 -5.44 12.80 1.83
C GLU A 54 -4.08 12.22 2.24
N ALA A 55 -4.03 11.38 3.28
CA ALA A 55 -2.81 10.71 3.70
C ALA A 55 -2.25 9.78 2.61
N THR A 56 -3.13 9.13 1.84
CA THR A 56 -2.77 8.31 0.67
C THR A 56 -2.05 9.16 -0.38
N LYS A 57 -2.59 10.33 -0.75
CA LYS A 57 -1.97 11.25 -1.72
C LYS A 57 -0.59 11.73 -1.26
N GLU A 58 -0.45 12.06 0.03
CA GLU A 58 0.85 12.44 0.61
C GLU A 58 1.88 11.30 0.51
N ALA A 59 1.48 10.07 0.85
CA ALA A 59 2.34 8.89 0.74
C ALA A 59 2.77 8.63 -0.72
N THR A 60 1.83 8.67 -1.67
CA THR A 60 2.14 8.52 -3.10
C THR A 60 3.09 9.60 -3.61
N ALA A 61 2.87 10.87 -3.24
CA ALA A 61 3.74 11.97 -3.66
C ALA A 61 5.16 11.83 -3.11
N ALA A 62 5.29 11.47 -1.82
CA ALA A 62 6.59 11.23 -1.20
C ALA A 62 7.31 10.02 -1.83
N ALA A 63 6.56 8.96 -2.16
CA ALA A 63 7.10 7.79 -2.85
C ALA A 63 7.65 8.14 -4.23
N HIS A 64 6.88 8.87 -5.05
CA HIS A 64 7.29 9.26 -6.39
C HIS A 64 8.54 10.15 -6.37
N ALA A 65 8.61 11.09 -5.41
CA ALA A 65 9.80 11.92 -5.23
C ALA A 65 11.04 11.10 -4.85
N ALA A 66 10.89 10.12 -3.95
CA ALA A 66 11.96 9.19 -3.60
C ALA A 66 12.41 8.32 -4.79
N GLN A 67 11.47 7.86 -5.61
CA GLN A 67 11.77 7.10 -6.82
C GLN A 67 12.61 7.92 -7.81
N LEU A 68 12.17 9.14 -8.13
CA LEU A 68 12.90 10.02 -9.06
C LEU A 68 14.33 10.28 -8.58
N PHE A 69 14.50 10.57 -7.28
CA PHE A 69 15.82 10.75 -6.69
C PHE A 69 16.70 9.50 -6.85
N ALA A 70 16.16 8.31 -6.56
CA ALA A 70 16.89 7.06 -6.69
C ALA A 70 17.32 6.79 -8.14
N GLU A 71 16.45 7.04 -9.11
CA GLU A 71 16.73 6.87 -10.54
C GLU A 71 17.78 7.86 -11.04
N GLU A 72 17.65 9.14 -10.69
CA GLU A 72 18.61 10.19 -11.05
C GLU A 72 19.99 9.92 -10.46
N THR A 73 20.05 9.55 -9.17
CA THR A 73 21.31 9.22 -8.50
C THR A 73 21.96 7.99 -9.13
N LYS A 74 21.17 6.96 -9.46
CA LYS A 74 21.66 5.76 -10.14
C LYS A 74 22.24 6.08 -11.53
N ALA A 75 21.59 6.97 -12.29
CA ALA A 75 22.06 7.37 -13.61
C ALA A 75 23.37 8.18 -13.55
N ASN A 76 23.60 8.93 -12.47
CA ASN A 76 24.77 9.79 -12.28
C ASN A 76 25.82 9.20 -11.32
N LEU A 77 25.74 7.92 -10.97
CA LEU A 77 26.49 7.31 -9.87
C LEU A 77 28.00 7.55 -9.95
N GLU A 78 28.62 7.27 -11.10
CA GLU A 78 30.07 7.43 -11.28
C GLU A 78 30.50 8.89 -11.23
N LYS A 79 29.68 9.79 -11.78
CA LYS A 79 29.93 11.23 -11.78
C LYS A 79 29.88 11.79 -10.36
N ILE A 80 28.86 11.41 -9.59
CA ILE A 80 28.71 11.82 -8.19
C ILE A 80 29.88 11.25 -7.38
N ALA A 81 30.21 9.97 -7.53
CA ALA A 81 31.30 9.32 -6.78
C ALA A 81 32.68 9.95 -7.02
N ALA A 82 32.89 10.63 -8.15
CA ALA A 82 34.14 11.32 -8.43
C ALA A 82 34.32 12.65 -7.67
N ASP A 83 33.24 13.25 -7.15
CA ASP A 83 33.23 14.52 -6.43
C ASP A 83 32.72 14.35 -4.98
N PRO A 84 33.63 14.42 -3.97
CA PRO A 84 33.26 14.24 -2.56
C PRO A 84 32.16 15.19 -2.06
N LYS A 85 32.06 16.41 -2.61
CA LYS A 85 31.04 17.37 -2.19
C LYS A 85 29.65 16.97 -2.67
N GLU A 86 29.56 16.48 -3.92
CA GLU A 86 28.30 15.96 -4.46
C GLU A 86 27.88 14.66 -3.77
N VAL A 87 28.84 13.80 -3.36
CA VAL A 87 28.54 12.60 -2.55
C VAL A 87 27.86 12.98 -1.25
N GLU A 88 28.45 13.91 -0.48
CA GLU A 88 27.90 14.33 0.82
C GLU A 88 26.51 14.93 0.67
N LYS A 89 26.34 15.84 -0.31
CA LYS A 89 25.05 16.45 -0.63
C LYS A 89 24.00 15.40 -1.00
N THR A 90 24.34 14.47 -1.91
CA THR A 90 23.44 13.40 -2.37
C THR A 90 23.01 12.51 -1.21
N LYS A 91 23.91 12.17 -0.28
CA LYS A 91 23.57 11.38 0.91
C LYS A 91 22.57 12.10 1.81
N ILE A 92 22.80 13.39 2.10
CA ILE A 92 21.91 14.20 2.94
C ILE A 92 20.51 14.29 2.31
N GLU A 93 20.45 14.58 1.00
CA GLU A 93 19.18 14.65 0.26
C GLU A 93 18.48 13.29 0.24
N GLY A 94 19.22 12.20 -0.01
CA GLY A 94 18.67 10.84 -0.01
C GLY A 94 18.07 10.44 1.34
N LEU A 95 18.76 10.76 2.45
CA LEU A 95 18.22 10.52 3.81
C LEU A 95 16.92 11.29 4.05
N LYS A 96 16.81 12.53 3.54
CA LYS A 96 15.58 13.32 3.62
C LYS A 96 14.43 12.68 2.84
N PHE A 97 14.68 12.13 1.65
CA PHE A 97 13.66 11.41 0.88
C PHE A 97 13.20 10.12 1.59
N ILE A 98 14.14 9.37 2.17
CA ILE A 98 13.83 8.17 2.97
C ILE A 98 12.92 8.52 4.15
N GLU A 99 13.30 9.55 4.93
CA GLU A 99 12.52 9.99 6.09
C GLU A 99 11.11 10.45 5.68
N ASN A 100 11.01 11.29 4.65
CA ASN A 100 9.73 11.80 4.18
C ASN A 100 8.80 10.68 3.71
N ALA A 101 9.30 9.74 2.90
CA ALA A 101 8.50 8.60 2.42
C ALA A 101 8.04 7.70 3.57
N LYS A 102 8.93 7.34 4.50
CA LYS A 102 8.57 6.53 5.69
C LYS A 102 7.56 7.23 6.59
N LYS A 103 7.73 8.54 6.82
CA LYS A 103 6.81 9.33 7.66
C LYS A 103 5.43 9.45 7.02
N ALA A 104 5.36 9.66 5.71
CA ALA A 104 4.09 9.71 4.99
C ALA A 104 3.39 8.33 4.99
N ALA A 105 4.14 7.25 4.82
CA ALA A 105 3.64 5.87 4.94
C ALA A 105 3.06 5.59 6.34
N GLU A 106 3.77 5.96 7.42
CA GLU A 106 3.27 5.77 8.79
C GLU A 106 2.02 6.62 9.09
N LYS A 107 1.93 7.84 8.55
CA LYS A 107 0.71 8.66 8.65
C LYS A 107 -0.46 7.99 7.94
N ALA A 108 -0.27 7.56 6.69
CA ALA A 108 -1.30 6.85 5.93
C ALA A 108 -1.76 5.56 6.63
N LYS A 109 -0.82 4.81 7.20
CA LYS A 109 -1.08 3.60 7.99
C LYS A 109 -1.97 3.88 9.19
N LYS A 110 -1.65 4.91 9.99
CA LYS A 110 -2.44 5.27 11.16
C LYS A 110 -3.88 5.63 10.78
N VAL A 111 -4.07 6.51 9.80
CA VAL A 111 -5.42 6.95 9.39
C VAL A 111 -6.20 5.79 8.75
N ARG A 112 -5.54 4.91 7.98
CA ARG A 112 -6.13 3.68 7.46
C ARG A 112 -6.65 2.79 8.59
N ASP A 113 -5.86 2.56 9.65
CA ASP A 113 -6.25 1.68 10.76
C ASP A 113 -7.46 2.25 11.53
N GLU A 114 -7.51 3.57 11.72
CA GLU A 114 -8.69 4.27 12.27
C GLU A 114 -9.91 4.12 11.33
N THR A 115 -9.70 4.22 10.02
CA THR A 115 -10.75 4.06 8.99
C THR A 115 -11.30 2.63 8.96
N ILE A 116 -10.45 1.60 9.10
CA ILE A 116 -10.87 0.19 9.22
C ILE A 116 -11.82 0.03 10.41
N THR A 117 -11.41 0.55 11.58
CA THR A 117 -12.22 0.45 12.80
C THR A 117 -13.59 1.13 12.64
N SER A 118 -13.62 2.32 12.04
CA SER A 118 -14.86 3.07 11.82
C SER A 118 -15.79 2.41 10.78
N LYS A 119 -15.20 1.85 9.72
CA LYS A 119 -15.90 1.07 8.71
C LYS A 119 -16.59 -0.15 9.33
N ASP A 120 -15.85 -0.96 10.10
CA ASP A 120 -16.38 -2.18 10.71
C ASP A 120 -17.51 -1.87 11.73
N ASP A 121 -17.37 -0.79 12.50
CA ASP A 121 -18.42 -0.31 13.41
C ASP A 121 -19.67 0.13 12.62
N THR A 122 -19.48 0.85 11.51
CA THR A 122 -20.59 1.28 10.64
C THR A 122 -21.33 0.09 10.01
N GLU A 123 -20.61 -0.91 9.50
CA GLU A 123 -21.20 -2.13 8.96
C GLU A 123 -22.01 -2.86 10.03
N SER A 124 -21.44 -3.02 11.23
CA SER A 124 -22.09 -3.67 12.36
C SER A 124 -23.40 -2.95 12.73
N LYS A 125 -23.36 -1.63 12.90
CA LYS A 125 -24.55 -0.83 13.24
C LYS A 125 -25.61 -0.87 12.14
N ALA A 126 -25.21 -0.73 10.88
CA ALA A 126 -26.12 -0.84 9.74
C ALA A 126 -26.77 -2.24 9.66
N PHE A 127 -26.00 -3.30 9.94
CA PHE A 127 -26.50 -4.67 9.97
C PHE A 127 -27.52 -4.89 11.09
N PHE A 128 -27.24 -4.42 12.31
CA PHE A 128 -28.20 -4.49 13.43
C PHE A 128 -29.48 -3.70 13.14
N ALA A 129 -29.36 -2.48 12.61
CA ALA A 129 -30.51 -1.67 12.21
C ALA A 129 -31.37 -2.42 11.18
N LYS A 130 -30.74 -3.06 10.18
CA LYS A 130 -31.43 -3.85 9.16
C LYS A 130 -32.16 -5.06 9.76
N MET A 131 -31.52 -5.77 10.69
CA MET A 131 -32.12 -6.93 11.35
C MET A 131 -33.37 -6.55 12.16
N LEU A 132 -33.33 -5.43 12.88
CA LEU A 132 -34.42 -4.99 13.76
C LEU A 132 -35.56 -4.28 13.01
N ALA A 133 -35.26 -3.60 11.90
CA ALA A 133 -36.27 -2.98 11.04
C ALA A 133 -37.22 -4.02 10.43
N GLY A 134 -36.77 -5.27 10.26
CA GLY A 134 -37.46 -6.30 9.50
C GLY A 134 -37.14 -6.20 8.02
N VAL A 135 -37.32 -7.28 7.26
CA VAL A 135 -36.91 -7.42 5.84
C VAL A 135 -37.73 -6.53 4.90
N THR A 136 -38.59 -5.65 5.39
CA THR A 136 -39.33 -4.70 4.56
C THR A 136 -38.36 -3.70 3.95
N ASP A 137 -38.43 -3.56 2.63
CA ASP A 137 -37.44 -2.95 1.77
C ASP A 137 -36.88 -1.60 2.26
N GLN A 138 -35.55 -1.56 2.34
CA GLN A 138 -34.65 -0.40 2.27
C GLN A 138 -35.11 0.87 2.97
N GLN A 139 -34.79 0.99 4.26
CA GLN A 139 -34.57 2.33 4.81
C GLN A 139 -33.34 2.95 4.12
N PRO A 140 -33.49 4.09 3.44
CA PRO A 140 -32.41 4.72 2.67
C PRO A 140 -31.20 5.06 3.54
N GLU A 141 -31.40 5.31 4.84
CA GLU A 141 -30.36 5.61 5.81
C GLU A 141 -29.44 4.41 6.05
N ILE A 142 -30.00 3.20 6.17
CA ILE A 142 -29.21 1.96 6.34
C ILE A 142 -28.41 1.68 5.06
N ALA A 143 -29.02 1.88 3.89
CA ALA A 143 -28.34 1.73 2.61
C ALA A 143 -27.20 2.75 2.45
N ALA A 144 -27.41 3.99 2.89
CA ALA A 144 -26.36 5.02 2.89
C ALA A 144 -25.20 4.67 3.83
N ALA A 145 -25.48 4.09 5.00
CA ALA A 145 -24.44 3.63 5.93
C ALA A 145 -23.60 2.49 5.35
N MET A 146 -24.22 1.50 4.71
CA MET A 146 -23.48 0.44 4.01
C MET A 146 -22.63 1.00 2.87
N LYS A 147 -23.18 1.93 2.07
CA LYS A 147 -22.42 2.60 1.00
C LYS A 147 -21.23 3.42 1.53
N ALA A 148 -21.37 4.03 2.71
CA ALA A 148 -20.27 4.74 3.36
C ALA A 148 -19.14 3.79 3.77
N ALA A 149 -19.48 2.62 4.31
CA ALA A 149 -18.50 1.58 4.62
C ALA A 149 -17.80 1.04 3.36
N ASP A 150 -18.53 0.77 2.29
CA ASP A 150 -17.96 0.36 1.00
C ASP A 150 -16.98 1.41 0.46
N ALA A 151 -17.37 2.69 0.51
CA ALA A 151 -16.50 3.78 0.05
C ALA A 151 -15.25 3.96 0.93
N ALA A 152 -15.32 3.62 2.22
CA ALA A 152 -14.15 3.59 3.10
C ALA A 152 -13.24 2.40 2.79
N GLN A 153 -13.80 1.24 2.39
CA GLN A 153 -13.01 0.08 1.96
C GLN A 153 -12.12 0.39 0.75
N ASP A 154 -12.65 1.14 -0.23
CA ASP A 154 -11.85 1.58 -1.39
C ASP A 154 -10.67 2.47 -0.95
N ALA A 155 -10.90 3.41 -0.03
CA ALA A 155 -9.84 4.27 0.51
C ALA A 155 -8.79 3.47 1.30
N ILE A 156 -9.21 2.47 2.09
CA ILE A 156 -8.33 1.57 2.83
C ILE A 156 -7.41 0.79 1.86
N THR A 157 -7.96 0.25 0.77
CA THR A 157 -7.18 -0.48 -0.24
C THR A 157 -6.14 0.43 -0.89
N ASN A 158 -6.55 1.63 -1.33
CA ASN A 158 -5.61 2.60 -1.93
C ASN A 158 -4.52 3.03 -0.94
N ALA A 159 -4.84 3.18 0.34
CA ALA A 159 -3.87 3.49 1.37
C ALA A 159 -2.83 2.38 1.55
N ASN A 160 -3.23 1.11 1.52
CA ASN A 160 -2.30 -0.03 1.56
C ASN A 160 -1.27 0.04 0.42
N ASP A 161 -1.75 0.21 -0.80
CA ASP A 161 -0.88 0.29 -1.97
C ASP A 161 0.10 1.48 -1.87
N ALA A 162 -0.39 2.66 -1.44
CA ALA A 162 0.45 3.83 -1.27
C ALA A 162 1.51 3.67 -0.16
N ILE A 163 1.17 3.00 0.95
CA ILE A 163 2.10 2.68 2.05
C ILE A 163 3.21 1.76 1.53
N ASP A 164 2.85 0.71 0.80
CA ASP A 164 3.82 -0.25 0.27
C ASP A 164 4.75 0.40 -0.76
N VAL A 165 4.19 1.20 -1.69
CA VAL A 165 4.98 1.94 -2.69
C VAL A 165 5.93 2.94 -2.03
N ALA A 166 5.48 3.68 -1.01
CA ALA A 166 6.33 4.60 -0.26
C ALA A 166 7.50 3.89 0.43
N ASN A 167 7.25 2.74 1.07
CA ASN A 167 8.29 1.94 1.70
C ASN A 167 9.28 1.34 0.69
N VAL A 168 8.78 0.82 -0.44
CA VAL A 168 9.63 0.29 -1.52
C VAL A 168 10.54 1.38 -2.08
N HIS A 169 10.00 2.57 -2.35
CA HIS A 169 10.81 3.67 -2.90
C HIS A 169 11.81 4.24 -1.88
N ALA A 170 11.46 4.30 -0.59
CA ALA A 170 12.44 4.61 0.45
C ALA A 170 13.61 3.59 0.46
N ASN A 171 13.31 2.30 0.35
CA ASN A 171 14.34 1.24 0.29
C ASN A 171 15.19 1.31 -0.99
N ASN A 172 14.61 1.74 -2.11
CA ASN A 172 15.36 1.98 -3.34
C ASN A 172 16.37 3.11 -3.17
N VAL A 173 16.00 4.20 -2.49
CA VAL A 173 16.93 5.28 -2.14
C VAL A 173 18.06 4.74 -1.26
N GLU A 174 17.75 3.97 -0.21
CA GLU A 174 18.77 3.32 0.64
C GLU A 174 19.72 2.43 -0.18
N SER A 175 19.18 1.65 -1.13
CA SER A 175 19.99 0.79 -2.01
C SER A 175 20.94 1.59 -2.89
N VAL A 176 20.47 2.70 -3.47
CA VAL A 176 21.30 3.55 -4.34
C VAL A 176 22.37 4.30 -3.54
N LEU A 177 22.07 4.75 -2.32
CA LEU A 177 23.08 5.36 -1.44
C LEU A 177 24.19 4.36 -1.08
N ARG A 178 23.88 3.09 -0.84
CA ARG A 178 24.92 2.05 -0.64
C ARG A 178 25.78 1.84 -1.88
N LYS A 179 25.18 1.82 -3.06
CA LYS A 179 25.94 1.74 -4.32
C LYS A 179 26.83 2.95 -4.54
N LEU A 180 26.41 4.13 -4.05
CA LEU A 180 27.23 5.34 -4.09
C LEU A 180 28.46 5.18 -3.19
N ASP A 181 28.30 4.61 -1.99
CA ASP A 181 29.44 4.29 -1.11
C ASP A 181 30.43 3.33 -1.79
N ASP A 182 29.94 2.26 -2.40
CA ASP A 182 30.77 1.30 -3.12
C ASP A 182 31.52 1.97 -4.29
N ALA A 183 30.84 2.85 -5.04
CA ALA A 183 31.43 3.57 -6.15
C ALA A 183 32.51 4.57 -5.70
N VAL A 184 32.32 5.25 -4.56
CA VAL A 184 33.32 6.14 -3.96
C VAL A 184 34.56 5.35 -3.55
N ALA A 185 34.40 4.22 -2.86
CA ALA A 185 35.52 3.36 -2.47
C ALA A 185 36.31 2.84 -3.70
N ALA A 186 35.59 2.44 -4.76
CA ALA A 186 36.21 2.02 -6.01
C ALA A 186 36.96 3.17 -6.72
N ALA A 187 36.43 4.40 -6.66
CA ALA A 187 37.07 5.58 -7.24
C ALA A 187 38.34 5.98 -6.48
N GLU A 188 38.34 5.87 -5.16
CA GLU A 188 39.53 6.11 -4.31
C GLU A 188 40.63 5.09 -4.61
N LYS A 189 40.30 3.80 -4.65
CA LYS A 189 41.27 2.74 -5.01
C LYS A 189 41.94 2.97 -6.37
N LYS A 190 41.16 3.37 -7.38
CA LYS A 190 41.70 3.71 -8.71
C LYS A 190 42.64 4.93 -8.71
N LYS A 191 42.44 5.89 -7.79
CA LYS A 191 43.34 7.05 -7.64
C LYS A 191 44.67 6.62 -7.00
N GLU A 192 44.63 5.74 -6.01
CA GLU A 192 45.83 5.18 -5.37
C GLU A 192 46.67 4.35 -6.34
N GLU A 193 46.06 3.43 -7.09
CA GLU A 193 46.76 2.60 -8.08
C GLU A 193 47.48 3.45 -9.15
N LYS A 194 46.84 4.52 -9.64
CA LYS A 194 47.46 5.44 -10.60
C LYS A 194 48.63 6.24 -10.02
N GLN A 195 48.59 6.61 -8.74
CA GLN A 195 49.73 7.28 -8.09
C GLN A 195 50.95 6.35 -8.00
N VAL A 196 50.73 5.08 -7.64
CA VAL A 196 51.82 4.10 -7.51
C VAL A 196 52.46 3.79 -8.87
N GLU A 197 51.67 3.67 -9.94
CA GLU A 197 52.17 3.43 -11.29
C GLU A 197 53.00 4.62 -11.83
N THR A 198 52.55 5.85 -11.58
CA THR A 198 53.28 7.06 -12.00
C THR A 198 54.62 7.21 -11.26
N GLN A 199 54.69 6.78 -10.00
CA GLN A 199 55.92 6.84 -9.20
C GLN A 199 56.95 5.78 -9.62
N ALA A 200 56.51 4.59 -10.01
CA ALA A 200 57.39 3.53 -10.52
C ALA A 200 58.03 3.89 -11.87
N GLN A 201 57.30 4.57 -12.76
CA GLN A 201 57.78 4.93 -14.10
C GLN A 201 58.81 6.09 -14.08
N GLN A 202 58.80 6.94 -13.05
CA GLN A 202 59.84 7.98 -12.89
C GLN A 202 61.19 7.42 -12.41
N GLN A 203 61.19 6.34 -11.62
CA GLN A 203 62.46 5.73 -11.17
C GLN A 203 63.16 4.89 -12.25
N THR A 204 62.47 4.44 -13.30
CA THR A 204 63.09 3.63 -14.36
C THR A 204 63.83 4.47 -15.41
N ASN A 205 63.48 5.76 -15.55
CA ASN A 205 64.06 6.63 -16.60
C ASN A 205 65.36 7.35 -16.18
N GLU A 206 65.73 7.37 -14.90
CA GLU A 206 66.99 8.01 -14.45
C GLU A 206 68.20 7.05 -14.40
N THR A 207 68.03 5.73 -14.59
CA THR A 207 69.15 4.76 -14.54
C THR A 207 69.67 4.32 -15.91
N SER A 208 69.17 4.86 -17.02
CA SER A 208 69.56 4.43 -18.39
C SER A 208 70.32 5.49 -19.21
N LEU A 209 70.96 6.47 -18.57
CA LEU A 209 71.78 7.50 -19.24
C LEU A 209 73.29 7.19 -19.23
N GLY A 210 73.66 5.91 -19.11
CA GLY A 210 75.02 5.42 -19.30
C GLY A 210 75.01 4.12 -20.09
N GLU A 211 75.65 4.14 -21.25
CA GLU A 211 75.99 2.99 -22.10
C GLU A 211 74.84 2.34 -22.90
N GLN A 212 74.67 2.78 -24.17
CA GLN A 212 75.14 1.96 -25.29
C GLN A 212 75.04 2.71 -26.62
N GLN A 213 76.23 3.02 -27.13
CA GLN A 213 76.50 3.43 -28.49
C GLN A 213 76.86 2.17 -29.29
N GLY A 214 76.14 1.90 -30.39
CA GLY A 214 76.63 1.03 -31.45
C GLY A 214 75.58 0.15 -32.14
N HIS A 215 75.38 0.44 -33.44
CA HIS A 215 75.23 -0.56 -34.54
C HIS A 215 73.91 -1.39 -34.56
N THR A 216 73.20 -1.67 -35.67
CA THR A 216 73.39 -1.53 -37.12
C THR A 216 72.05 -1.88 -37.81
N GLU A 217 71.71 -1.14 -38.86
CA GLU A 217 71.14 -1.57 -40.16
C GLU A 217 70.21 -2.81 -40.28
N GLY A 218 69.02 -2.59 -40.84
CA GLY A 218 68.35 -3.53 -41.76
C GLY A 218 67.25 -4.43 -41.17
N ASN A 219 65.98 -4.20 -41.53
CA ASN A 219 65.36 -4.89 -42.66
C ASN A 219 63.89 -4.45 -42.83
N LYS A 220 63.53 -4.37 -44.11
CA LYS A 220 62.25 -4.05 -44.72
C LYS A 220 61.38 -5.31 -44.77
N THR A 221 60.11 -5.26 -44.38
CA THR A 221 59.10 -6.10 -45.05
C THR A 221 57.71 -5.45 -44.96
N GLU A 222 57.13 -5.24 -46.14
CA GLU A 222 55.73 -4.93 -46.40
C GLU A 222 54.80 -6.02 -45.87
N GLN A 223 53.65 -5.64 -45.29
CA GLN A 223 52.45 -6.43 -45.51
C GLN A 223 51.19 -5.55 -45.46
N THR A 224 50.68 -5.34 -46.67
CA THR A 224 49.33 -4.89 -47.03
C THR A 224 48.33 -6.02 -46.80
N GLN A 225 47.16 -5.71 -46.22
CA GLN A 225 45.86 -6.38 -46.45
C GLN A 225 44.78 -5.40 -45.96
N GLU A 226 44.17 -4.65 -46.88
CA GLU A 226 42.91 -4.95 -47.58
C GLU A 226 41.66 -4.81 -46.73
N ALA A 227 40.83 -3.87 -47.18
CA ALA A 227 39.49 -3.60 -46.73
C ALA A 227 38.53 -4.70 -47.17
N GLN A 228 37.52 -4.97 -46.36
CA GLN A 228 36.23 -5.41 -46.88
C GLN A 228 35.07 -4.90 -46.01
N SER A 229 34.43 -3.88 -46.57
CA SER A 229 33.04 -3.51 -46.39
C SER A 229 32.11 -4.58 -46.98
N SER A 230 31.03 -4.94 -46.29
CA SER A 230 29.69 -5.05 -46.90
C SER A 230 28.58 -5.45 -45.93
N SER A 231 27.40 -4.92 -46.24
CA SER A 231 26.03 -5.24 -45.82
C SER A 231 25.52 -4.48 -44.58
N SER A 232 24.70 -3.43 -44.69
CA SER A 232 23.45 -3.18 -45.43
C SER A 232 22.26 -4.02 -44.94
N SER A 233 21.44 -3.42 -44.07
CA SER A 233 20.02 -3.74 -43.93
C SER A 233 19.26 -2.45 -43.59
N SER A 234 18.93 -1.73 -44.64
CA SER A 234 17.90 -0.71 -44.71
C SER A 234 16.52 -1.38 -44.69
N HIS A 235 15.66 -0.98 -43.75
CA HIS A 235 14.21 -1.05 -43.89
C HIS A 235 13.64 0.36 -43.75
N SER A 236 13.57 1.01 -44.90
CA SER A 236 12.65 2.08 -45.32
C SER A 236 11.48 1.34 -46.00
N SER A 237 10.21 1.70 -45.98
CA SER A 237 9.44 2.89 -45.63
C SER A 237 8.01 2.39 -45.38
N ASP A 238 7.19 3.11 -44.63
CA ASP A 238 5.86 3.53 -45.11
C ASP A 238 5.28 4.56 -44.13
N ALA A 239 5.29 5.81 -44.59
CA ALA A 239 4.41 6.86 -44.10
C ALA A 239 3.13 6.83 -44.95
N PRO A 240 2.01 7.32 -44.41
CA PRO A 240 1.44 8.48 -45.08
C PRO A 240 1.14 9.65 -44.14
N ASP A 241 1.63 10.78 -44.61
CA ASP A 241 1.24 12.18 -44.48
C ASP A 241 -0.04 12.56 -43.68
N VAL A 242 0.22 13.35 -42.64
CA VAL A 242 -0.43 14.59 -42.18
C VAL A 242 -1.97 14.70 -42.20
N ARG A 243 -2.53 14.83 -40.99
CA ARG A 243 -3.44 15.95 -40.68
C ARG A 243 -3.38 16.36 -39.20
N GLU A 244 -3.00 17.62 -38.99
CA GLU A 244 -3.12 18.38 -37.74
C GLU A 244 -4.48 18.21 -37.08
N THR A 245 -4.50 17.80 -35.80
CA THR A 245 -5.36 18.44 -34.80
C THR A 245 -4.73 18.27 -33.41
N SER A 246 -4.45 19.40 -32.77
CA SER A 246 -3.97 19.55 -31.41
C SER A 246 -4.88 18.90 -30.36
N ALA A 247 -4.38 17.91 -29.62
CA ALA A 247 -4.83 17.56 -28.28
C ALA A 247 -3.73 16.79 -27.54
N ILE A 248 -3.32 17.29 -26.38
CA ILE A 248 -2.35 16.67 -25.47
C ILE A 248 -2.97 15.38 -24.91
N PRO A 249 -2.37 14.19 -25.07
CA PRO A 249 -2.79 13.01 -24.33
C PRO A 249 -1.97 12.90 -23.04
N LEU A 250 -2.66 12.83 -21.90
CA LEU A 250 -2.10 12.37 -20.63
C LEU A 250 -1.56 10.93 -20.79
N PRO A 251 -0.46 10.56 -20.13
CA PRO A 251 -0.01 9.19 -20.11
C PRO A 251 -0.99 8.33 -19.28
N THR A 252 -1.60 7.38 -19.97
CA THR A 252 -2.43 6.29 -19.43
C THR A 252 -1.61 5.35 -18.55
N ASN A 253 -2.17 5.02 -17.39
CA ASN A 253 -1.71 4.03 -16.41
C ASN A 253 -1.22 2.73 -17.07
N ALA A 254 0.05 2.39 -16.85
CA ALA A 254 0.57 1.05 -17.07
C ALA A 254 0.20 0.19 -15.85
N THR A 255 -0.78 -0.69 -16.02
CA THR A 255 -1.09 -1.78 -15.08
C THR A 255 0.09 -2.73 -15.02
N ILE A 256 0.86 -2.68 -13.93
CA ILE A 256 1.87 -3.69 -13.61
C ILE A 256 1.14 -4.88 -12.97
N THR A 257 0.88 -5.92 -13.77
CA THR A 257 0.48 -7.24 -13.27
C THR A 257 1.71 -7.96 -12.73
N ASN A 258 2.01 -7.79 -11.44
CA ASN A 258 2.91 -8.69 -10.74
C ASN A 258 2.12 -9.93 -10.26
N GLY A 259 2.52 -11.10 -10.75
CA GLY A 259 1.95 -12.38 -10.39
C GLY A 259 2.13 -12.68 -8.90
N ILE A 260 1.01 -12.75 -8.18
CA ILE A 260 0.95 -13.25 -6.82
C ILE A 260 0.77 -14.77 -6.93
N THR A 261 1.83 -15.52 -6.62
CA THR A 261 1.75 -16.95 -6.31
C THR A 261 0.93 -17.13 -5.04
N GLN A 262 -0.30 -17.61 -5.21
CA GLN A 262 -1.23 -17.97 -4.15
C GLN A 262 -0.78 -19.31 -3.55
N ASN A 263 -0.25 -19.28 -2.32
CA ASN A 263 0.02 -20.49 -1.55
C ASN A 263 -1.20 -20.78 -0.66
N ASP A 264 -2.00 -21.75 -1.08
CA ASP A 264 -3.12 -22.30 -0.29
C ASP A 264 -2.60 -23.16 0.86
N GLY A 265 -2.30 -22.50 1.98
CA GLY A 265 -2.00 -23.13 3.27
C GLY A 265 -3.28 -23.31 4.09
N SER A 266 -4.13 -24.26 3.70
CA SER A 266 -5.28 -24.71 4.49
C SER A 266 -4.84 -25.30 5.83
N SER A 267 -5.00 -24.54 6.91
CA SER A 267 -4.81 -25.04 8.28
C SER A 267 -6.02 -24.67 9.14
N SER A 268 -6.89 -25.66 9.35
CA SER A 268 -8.08 -25.56 10.20
C SER A 268 -7.70 -25.44 11.67
N PRO A 269 -8.25 -24.48 12.44
CA PRO A 269 -8.29 -24.59 13.89
C PRO A 269 -9.55 -25.35 14.29
N ALA A 270 -9.40 -26.65 14.54
CA ALA A 270 -10.30 -27.36 15.43
C ALA A 270 -10.04 -26.87 16.86
N LEU A 271 -10.96 -26.13 17.48
CA LEU A 271 -11.15 -26.01 18.95
C LEU A 271 -12.18 -24.92 19.33
N LEU A 272 -13.45 -25.04 18.95
CA LEU A 272 -14.55 -24.27 19.55
C LEU A 272 -15.84 -25.10 19.60
N ARG A 273 -15.88 -26.12 20.47
CA ARG A 273 -17.10 -26.90 20.78
C ARG A 273 -17.24 -27.23 22.26
N VAL A 274 -17.01 -26.25 23.14
CA VAL A 274 -17.20 -26.45 24.59
C VAL A 274 -18.25 -25.51 25.22
N PRO A 275 -18.46 -24.24 24.80
CA PRO A 275 -19.42 -23.39 25.51
C PRO A 275 -20.89 -23.67 25.15
N LEU A 276 -21.21 -24.29 24.00
CA LEU A 276 -22.60 -24.49 23.57
C LEU A 276 -23.33 -25.64 24.29
N LEU A 277 -22.59 -26.65 24.77
CA LEU A 277 -23.20 -27.82 25.44
C LEU A 277 -23.61 -27.53 26.89
N LEU A 278 -22.95 -26.60 27.58
CA LEU A 278 -23.32 -26.21 28.95
C LEU A 278 -24.60 -25.36 28.99
N LEU A 279 -24.90 -24.61 27.93
CA LEU A 279 -26.09 -23.75 27.86
C LEU A 279 -27.37 -24.57 27.62
N LEU A 280 -27.29 -25.73 26.96
CA LEU A 280 -28.45 -26.61 26.75
C LEU A 280 -28.84 -27.39 28.01
N LEU A 281 -27.92 -27.64 28.94
CA LEU A 281 -28.21 -28.34 30.20
C LEU A 281 -28.87 -27.46 31.26
N SER A 282 -28.67 -26.13 31.22
CA SER A 282 -29.30 -25.22 32.20
C SER A 282 -30.79 -25.02 31.93
N VAL A 283 -31.23 -25.07 30.68
CA VAL A 283 -32.64 -24.86 30.32
C VAL A 283 -33.52 -26.09 30.62
N LEU A 284 -32.94 -27.29 30.60
CA LEU A 284 -33.68 -28.54 30.85
C LEU A 284 -33.97 -28.78 32.34
N GLY A 285 -33.23 -28.14 33.26
CA GLY A 285 -33.44 -28.25 34.71
C GLY A 285 -34.59 -27.41 35.27
N CYS A 286 -35.00 -26.34 34.56
CA CYS A 286 -36.05 -25.43 35.04
C CYS A 286 -37.49 -25.97 34.84
N MET A 287 -37.68 -26.98 33.99
CA MET A 287 -39.01 -27.56 33.73
C MET A 287 -39.37 -28.72 34.68
N ALA A 288 -38.46 -29.15 35.55
CA ALA A 288 -38.69 -30.31 36.44
C ALA A 288 -39.02 -29.94 37.90
N VAL A 289 -39.09 -28.65 38.24
CA VAL A 289 -39.32 -28.16 39.63
C VAL A 289 -40.39 -27.06 39.68
N CYS A 290 -41.46 -27.20 38.89
CA CYS A 290 -42.69 -26.41 39.02
C CYS A 290 -43.90 -27.34 38.87
#